data_AF-A0A2E1A8N2-F1
#
_entry.id   AF-A0A2E1A8N2-F1
#
_cell.length_a   1.000
_cell.length_b   1.000
_cell.length_c   1.000
_cell.angle_alpha   90.00
_cell.angle_beta   90.00
_cell.angle_gamma   90.00
#
_symmetry.space_group_name_H-M   'P 1'
#
loop_
_entity.id
_entity.type
_entity.pdbx_description
1 polymer ?
#
loop_
_entity_poly.entity_id
_entity_poly.type
_entity_poly.pdbx_seq_one_letter_code
_entity_poly.pdbx_strand_id
1 'polypeptide(L)'
;MSEATTRSKIRESIEPFPHTPRYPTGWGGDLTFEEIAECLSPMMANKLKRFGNYGQDIPDSIQTGLMRLWMRLVEDPNLLADVGIFGAMWRALAISKSTTLQKQNKKYLPFTDIEGELALDVDEYGIPGYSSPTAWQKSSERWAPWATKIDFRLDITDAIHAIAEEYADDIKELVALYILTTSVDSKAALEAHNLAHSMVYERMTAIKHRLQRILKEYEPMIQPRTWQERLDAGEIEPYLQVVEHYSDRPLALFAIYTLTTKAKVKKFARDEKEHKMIFYYRKKIKKKLAIAYCCVA
;
A
#
# COMPACT_ATOMS: atom_id res chain seq x y z
N MET A 1 0.17 -12.07 75.56
CA MET A 1 -0.69 -11.85 74.38
C MET A 1 -0.06 -12.57 73.21
N SER A 2 -0.68 -13.64 72.72
CA SER A 2 -0.08 -14.55 71.74
C SER A 2 0.08 -13.90 70.36
N GLU A 3 1.17 -14.20 69.66
CA GLU A 3 1.42 -13.85 68.24
C GLU A 3 0.21 -14.11 67.31
N ALA A 4 -0.58 -15.14 67.62
CA ALA A 4 -1.81 -15.48 66.92
C ALA A 4 -2.85 -14.35 66.95
N THR A 5 -2.96 -13.63 68.06
CA THR A 5 -3.90 -12.52 68.25
C THR A 5 -3.49 -11.29 67.43
N THR A 6 -2.18 -11.07 67.30
CA THR A 6 -1.62 -9.97 66.50
C THR A 6 -1.79 -10.23 65.00
N ARG A 7 -1.59 -11.47 64.55
CA ARG A 7 -1.83 -11.87 63.14
C ARG A 7 -3.30 -11.79 62.74
N SER A 8 -4.24 -12.14 63.63
CA SER A 8 -5.68 -12.02 63.35
C SER A 8 -6.08 -10.56 63.15
N LYS A 9 -5.62 -9.68 64.04
CA LYS A 9 -5.89 -8.23 63.94
C LYS A 9 -5.33 -7.61 62.67
N ILE A 10 -4.12 -8.01 62.26
CA ILE A 10 -3.52 -7.54 61.00
C ILE A 10 -4.34 -8.04 59.80
N ARG A 11 -4.81 -9.29 59.80
CA ARG A 11 -5.69 -9.81 58.74
C ARG A 11 -7.05 -9.10 58.67
N GLU A 12 -7.63 -8.77 59.82
CA GLU A 12 -8.92 -8.08 59.90
C GLU A 12 -8.83 -6.59 59.52
N SER A 13 -7.63 -6.00 59.57
CA SER A 13 -7.38 -4.58 59.20
C SER A 13 -6.83 -4.40 57.78
N ILE A 14 -6.55 -5.49 57.06
CA ILE A 14 -6.31 -5.45 55.62
C ILE A 14 -7.69 -5.42 54.95
N GLU A 15 -8.13 -4.23 54.54
CA GLU A 15 -9.28 -4.13 53.64
C GLU A 15 -9.00 -4.99 52.39
N PRO A 16 -9.94 -5.86 51.96
CA PRO A 16 -9.79 -6.58 50.72
C PRO A 16 -9.58 -5.56 49.59
N PHE A 17 -8.63 -5.84 48.69
CA PHE A 17 -8.31 -4.99 47.54
C PHE A 17 -9.59 -4.45 46.88
N PRO A 18 -9.61 -3.16 46.46
CA PRO A 18 -10.82 -2.54 45.92
C PRO A 18 -11.37 -3.40 44.79
N HIS A 19 -12.68 -3.69 44.86
CA HIS A 19 -13.38 -4.50 43.87
C HIS A 19 -13.09 -3.97 42.46
N THR A 20 -12.51 -4.83 41.61
CA THR A 20 -12.25 -4.49 40.21
C THR A 20 -13.55 -4.03 39.55
N PRO A 21 -13.63 -2.80 39.03
CA PRO A 21 -14.87 -2.27 38.46
C PRO A 21 -15.29 -3.13 37.26
N ARG A 22 -16.59 -3.47 37.24
CA ARG A 22 -17.22 -4.23 36.17
C ARG A 22 -18.17 -3.35 35.38
N TYR A 23 -18.17 -3.55 34.07
CA TYR A 23 -18.92 -2.74 33.11
C TYR A 23 -19.90 -3.63 32.35
N PRO A 24 -21.18 -3.25 32.25
CA PRO A 24 -22.14 -3.98 31.43
C PRO A 24 -21.76 -3.89 29.95
N THR A 25 -21.78 -5.04 29.27
CA THR A 25 -21.45 -5.17 27.84
C THR A 25 -22.54 -5.91 27.07
N GLY A 26 -22.79 -5.46 25.83
CA GLY A 26 -23.79 -6.07 24.93
C GLY A 26 -23.40 -7.43 24.35
N TRP A 27 -22.28 -8.04 24.79
CA TRP A 27 -21.81 -9.33 24.28
C TRP A 27 -21.33 -10.31 25.35
N GLY A 28 -20.94 -9.85 26.54
CA GLY A 28 -20.33 -10.69 27.58
C GLY A 28 -20.87 -10.44 28.98
N GLY A 29 -21.96 -9.68 29.14
CA GLY A 29 -22.48 -9.29 30.44
C GLY A 29 -21.55 -8.31 31.16
N ASP A 30 -21.46 -8.42 32.48
CA ASP A 30 -20.64 -7.52 33.30
C ASP A 30 -19.18 -7.97 33.31
N LEU A 31 -18.35 -7.31 32.50
CA LEU A 31 -16.93 -7.63 32.32
C LEU A 31 -16.04 -6.61 33.02
N THR A 32 -14.91 -7.07 33.55
CA THR A 32 -13.83 -6.17 33.97
C THR A 32 -13.16 -5.54 32.76
N PHE A 33 -12.47 -4.42 32.97
CA PHE A 33 -11.74 -3.79 31.86
C PHE A 33 -10.63 -4.68 31.29
N GLU A 34 -10.00 -5.51 32.12
CA GLU A 34 -8.99 -6.49 31.68
C GLU A 34 -9.60 -7.50 30.71
N GLU A 35 -10.75 -8.09 31.07
CA GLU A 35 -11.49 -9.03 30.20
C GLU A 35 -11.94 -8.36 28.89
N ILE A 36 -12.36 -7.09 28.94
CA ILE A 36 -12.70 -6.31 27.74
C ILE A 36 -11.44 -6.10 26.88
N ALA A 37 -10.32 -5.72 27.47
CA ALA A 37 -9.06 -5.50 26.75
C ALA A 37 -8.54 -6.78 26.09
N GLU A 38 -8.63 -7.93 26.77
CA GLU A 38 -8.25 -9.24 26.22
C GLU A 38 -9.13 -9.64 25.03
N CYS A 39 -10.43 -9.35 25.08
CA CYS A 39 -11.34 -9.61 23.97
C CYS A 39 -11.03 -8.72 22.75
N LEU A 40 -10.78 -7.43 22.97
CA LEU A 40 -10.67 -6.46 21.89
C LEU A 40 -9.27 -6.42 21.26
N SER A 41 -8.20 -6.62 22.03
CA SER A 41 -6.80 -6.45 21.57
C SER A 41 -6.45 -7.29 20.34
N PRO A 42 -6.75 -8.61 20.28
CA PRO A 42 -6.43 -9.43 19.10
C PRO A 42 -7.22 -8.99 17.86
N MET A 43 -8.47 -8.55 18.04
CA MET A 43 -9.32 -8.06 16.95
C MET A 43 -8.80 -6.73 16.42
N MET A 44 -8.42 -5.82 17.31
CA MET A 44 -7.80 -4.54 16.97
C MET A 44 -6.47 -4.74 16.24
N ALA A 45 -5.59 -5.61 16.73
CA ALA A 45 -4.33 -5.94 16.08
C ALA A 45 -4.54 -6.45 14.65
N ASN A 46 -5.47 -7.39 14.45
CA ASN A 46 -5.80 -7.90 13.12
C ASN A 46 -6.34 -6.82 12.17
N LYS A 47 -7.12 -5.86 12.67
CA LYS A 47 -7.62 -4.74 11.86
C LYS A 47 -6.52 -3.75 11.52
N LEU A 48 -5.67 -3.38 12.48
CA LEU A 48 -4.55 -2.46 12.28
C LEU A 48 -3.54 -3.02 11.28
N LYS A 49 -3.23 -4.32 11.35
CA LYS A 49 -2.43 -5.02 10.32
C LYS A 49 -3.04 -4.87 8.92
N ARG A 50 -4.36 -5.11 8.79
CA ARG A 50 -5.07 -4.97 7.51
C ARG A 50 -5.12 -3.53 7.00
N PHE A 51 -5.09 -2.54 7.88
CA PHE A 51 -5.04 -1.14 7.48
C PHE A 51 -3.65 -0.68 7.08
N GLY A 52 -2.61 -1.50 7.26
CA GLY A 52 -1.23 -1.16 6.92
C GLY A 52 -0.61 -0.21 7.93
N ASN A 53 -0.87 -0.42 9.22
CA ASN A 53 -0.10 0.17 10.31
C ASN A 53 1.15 -0.68 10.55
N TYR A 54 2.26 0.00 10.85
CA TYR A 54 3.53 -0.63 11.18
C TYR A 54 3.39 -1.48 12.44
N GLY A 55 3.91 -2.69 12.42
CA GLY A 55 3.98 -3.66 13.50
C GLY A 55 4.45 -3.07 14.83
N GLN A 56 5.42 -2.13 14.79
CA GLN A 56 5.88 -1.42 15.99
C GLN A 56 4.84 -0.45 16.58
N ASP A 57 3.97 0.15 15.76
CA ASP A 57 2.95 1.10 16.21
C ASP A 57 1.63 0.43 16.63
N ILE A 58 1.47 -0.87 16.32
CA ILE A 58 0.24 -1.61 16.63
C ILE A 58 0.02 -1.70 18.16
N PRO A 59 1.01 -2.10 18.98
CA PRO A 59 0.86 -2.10 20.44
C PRO A 59 0.47 -0.72 20.98
N ASP A 60 1.15 0.34 20.54
CA ASP A 60 0.90 1.71 21.01
C ASP A 60 -0.49 2.22 20.62
N SER A 61 -0.93 1.88 19.41
CA SER A 61 -2.29 2.18 18.92
C SER A 61 -3.34 1.44 19.75
N ILE A 62 -3.13 0.16 20.05
CA ILE A 62 -4.05 -0.63 20.87
C ILE A 62 -4.11 -0.05 22.28
N GLN A 63 -2.95 0.19 22.91
CA GLN A 63 -2.86 0.75 24.26
C GLN A 63 -3.52 2.13 24.34
N THR A 64 -3.28 3.01 23.37
CA THR A 64 -3.91 4.33 23.31
C THR A 64 -5.43 4.24 23.16
N GLY A 65 -5.91 3.34 22.29
CA GLY A 65 -7.33 3.11 22.07
C GLY A 65 -8.04 2.57 23.32
N LEU A 66 -7.43 1.58 23.98
CA LEU A 66 -7.93 0.97 25.20
C LEU A 66 -7.89 1.93 26.39
N MET A 67 -6.80 2.67 26.57
CA MET A 67 -6.69 3.67 27.65
C MET A 67 -7.80 4.72 27.54
N ARG A 68 -8.08 5.22 26.33
CA ARG A 68 -9.18 6.19 26.12
C ARG A 68 -10.56 5.56 26.25
N LEU A 69 -10.70 4.28 25.90
CA LEU A 69 -11.94 3.54 26.14
C LEU A 69 -12.19 3.40 27.64
N TRP A 70 -11.15 3.08 28.42
CA TRP A 70 -11.23 2.98 29.87
C TRP A 70 -11.64 4.30 30.51
N MET A 71 -11.00 5.42 30.15
CA MET A 71 -11.39 6.74 30.65
C MET A 71 -12.86 7.05 30.40
N ARG A 72 -13.37 6.70 29.22
CA ARG A 72 -14.80 6.90 28.89
C ARG A 72 -15.72 5.95 29.65
N LEU A 73 -15.27 4.75 29.97
CA LEU A 73 -16.02 3.81 30.81
C LEU A 73 -16.06 4.23 32.28
N VAL A 74 -15.01 4.88 32.77
CA VAL A 74 -14.99 5.48 34.11
C VAL A 74 -15.99 6.64 34.19
N GLU A 75 -16.10 7.44 33.12
CA GLU A 75 -17.09 8.54 33.02
C GLU A 75 -18.52 8.03 32.82
N ASP A 76 -18.71 7.02 31.98
CA ASP A 76 -20.01 6.40 31.67
C ASP A 76 -19.89 4.87 31.70
N PRO A 77 -20.22 4.22 32.84
CA PRO A 77 -20.13 2.77 32.98
C PRO A 77 -21.03 1.99 32.01
N ASN A 78 -22.11 2.60 31.51
CA ASN A 78 -23.08 1.94 30.63
C ASN A 78 -22.75 2.09 29.14
N LEU A 79 -21.62 2.72 28.80
CA LEU A 79 -21.23 3.04 27.42
C LEU A 79 -21.22 1.83 26.47
N LEU A 80 -20.99 0.62 27.00
CA LEU A 80 -20.89 -0.63 26.23
C LEU A 80 -22.10 -1.56 26.40
N ALA A 81 -23.10 -1.19 27.21
CA ALA A 81 -24.21 -2.05 27.58
C ALA A 81 -25.01 -2.56 26.37
N ASP A 82 -25.27 -1.69 25.39
CA ASP A 82 -26.03 -2.01 24.17
C ASP A 82 -25.14 -2.20 22.93
N VAL A 83 -23.82 -2.21 23.11
CA VAL A 83 -22.86 -2.23 22.00
C VAL A 83 -22.31 -3.64 21.87
N GLY A 84 -22.47 -4.29 20.71
CA GLY A 84 -21.85 -5.58 20.45
C GLY A 84 -20.31 -5.51 20.34
N ILE A 85 -19.64 -6.65 20.48
CA ILE A 85 -18.16 -6.76 20.53
C ILE A 85 -17.44 -6.04 19.38
N PHE A 86 -17.94 -6.16 18.14
CA PHE A 86 -17.38 -5.46 16.98
C PHE A 86 -17.57 -3.95 17.07
N GLY A 87 -18.72 -3.49 17.59
CA GLY A 87 -18.98 -2.08 17.81
C GLY A 87 -18.04 -1.49 18.86
N ALA A 88 -17.76 -2.23 19.94
CA ALA A 88 -16.82 -1.83 20.97
C ALA A 88 -15.38 -1.76 20.43
N MET A 89 -14.96 -2.76 19.65
CA MET A 89 -13.67 -2.76 18.93
C MET A 89 -13.54 -1.53 18.02
N TRP A 90 -14.56 -1.21 17.22
CA TRP A 90 -14.53 -0.04 16.34
C TRP A 90 -14.48 1.28 17.11
N ARG A 91 -15.19 1.38 18.24
CA ARG A 91 -15.11 2.56 19.13
C ARG A 91 -13.70 2.75 19.67
N ALA A 92 -13.03 1.67 20.11
CA ALA A 92 -11.65 1.70 20.57
C ALA A 92 -10.65 2.07 19.46
N LEU A 93 -10.85 1.54 18.25
CA LEU A 93 -10.02 1.87 17.08
C LEU A 93 -10.20 3.32 16.61
N ALA A 94 -11.43 3.85 16.66
CA ALA A 94 -11.70 5.23 16.24
C ALA A 94 -10.96 6.24 17.13
N ILE A 95 -10.79 5.93 18.41
CA ILE A 95 -10.12 6.80 19.38
C ILE A 95 -8.62 6.51 19.54
N SER A 96 -8.08 5.48 18.85
CA SER A 96 -6.66 5.11 18.94
C SER A 96 -5.71 6.04 18.17
N LYS A 97 -6.22 6.98 17.36
CA LYS A 97 -5.42 7.83 16.44
C LYS A 97 -4.57 7.03 15.44
N SER A 98 -4.84 5.75 15.26
CA SER A 98 -4.13 4.83 14.35
C SER A 98 -4.00 5.36 12.91
N THR A 99 -5.04 6.00 12.38
CA THR A 99 -5.01 6.60 11.03
C THR A 99 -4.11 7.83 10.92
N THR A 100 -3.95 8.57 12.02
CA THR A 100 -3.09 9.76 12.05
C THR A 100 -1.63 9.35 12.13
N LEU A 101 -1.32 8.36 12.98
CA LEU A 101 0.01 7.74 13.03
C LEU A 101 0.39 7.16 11.67
N GLN A 102 -0.52 6.43 11.03
CA GLN A 102 -0.28 5.90 9.69
C GLN A 102 0.05 7.00 8.66
N LYS A 103 -0.66 8.14 8.70
CA LYS A 103 -0.39 9.28 7.81
C LYS A 103 0.95 9.95 8.13
N GLN A 104 1.33 10.04 9.40
CA GLN A 104 2.63 10.58 9.81
C GLN A 104 3.77 9.66 9.39
N ASN A 105 3.63 8.35 9.59
CA ASN A 105 4.68 7.39 9.23
C ASN A 105 4.84 7.28 7.71
N LYS A 106 3.74 7.35 6.95
CA LYS A 106 3.81 7.52 5.48
C LYS A 106 4.54 8.79 5.03
N LYS A 107 4.54 9.85 5.85
CA LYS A 107 5.19 11.12 5.56
C LYS A 107 6.68 11.12 5.93
N TYR A 108 7.07 10.33 6.93
CA TYR A 108 8.41 10.38 7.54
C TYR A 108 9.19 9.07 7.48
N LEU A 109 8.76 8.07 6.70
CA LEU A 109 9.48 6.80 6.51
C LEU A 109 10.97 7.04 6.18
N PRO A 110 11.89 6.76 7.12
CA PRO A 110 13.30 6.65 6.78
C PRO A 110 13.53 5.33 6.05
N PHE A 111 14.51 5.30 5.15
CA PHE A 111 14.83 4.13 4.33
C PHE A 111 15.10 2.86 5.17
N THR A 112 15.62 3.03 6.38
CA THR A 112 15.99 1.98 7.34
C THR A 112 14.79 1.32 8.04
N ASP A 113 13.66 2.00 8.19
CA ASP A 113 12.49 1.44 8.93
C ASP A 113 11.58 0.60 8.04
N ILE A 114 11.86 0.57 6.74
CA ILE A 114 11.27 -0.43 5.85
C ILE A 114 11.85 -1.81 6.22
N GLU A 115 13.15 -1.87 6.53
CA GLU A 115 13.96 -3.09 6.73
C GLU A 115 13.51 -4.00 7.88
N GLY A 116 12.82 -3.48 8.91
CA GLY A 116 12.53 -4.25 10.14
C GLY A 116 11.26 -5.10 10.14
N GLU A 117 10.35 -4.91 9.19
CA GLU A 117 8.96 -5.35 9.37
C GLU A 117 8.52 -6.56 8.54
N LEU A 118 9.32 -6.93 7.56
CA LEU A 118 9.09 -8.10 6.74
C LEU A 118 10.15 -9.12 7.11
N ALA A 119 9.75 -10.24 7.71
CA ALA A 119 10.55 -11.46 7.76
C ALA A 119 10.74 -12.05 6.34
N LEU A 120 11.07 -11.19 5.38
CA LEU A 120 11.40 -11.50 4.00
C LEU A 120 12.91 -11.42 3.89
N ASP A 121 13.44 -12.46 3.26
CA ASP A 121 14.85 -12.65 2.97
C ASP A 121 15.45 -11.37 2.39
N VAL A 122 16.72 -11.13 2.71
CA VAL A 122 17.45 -9.86 2.50
C VAL A 122 17.60 -9.45 1.01
N ASP A 123 17.00 -10.22 0.11
CA ASP A 123 16.95 -9.98 -1.34
C ASP A 123 15.76 -9.10 -1.79
N GLU A 124 14.82 -8.73 -0.91
CA GLU A 124 13.55 -8.08 -1.29
C GLU A 124 13.45 -6.56 -1.06
N TYR A 125 14.59 -5.85 -0.91
CA TYR A 125 14.64 -4.38 -1.03
C TYR A 125 14.97 -3.87 -2.44
N GLY A 126 14.79 -4.72 -3.45
CA GLY A 126 14.72 -4.30 -4.84
C GLY A 126 13.35 -3.75 -5.21
N ILE A 127 13.14 -2.43 -5.10
CA ILE A 127 12.23 -1.66 -5.97
C ILE A 127 10.73 -2.05 -5.90
N PRO A 128 9.81 -1.16 -5.45
CA PRO A 128 8.38 -1.41 -5.58
C PRO A 128 8.03 -1.52 -7.08
N GLY A 129 7.80 -2.76 -7.52
CA GLY A 129 7.71 -3.19 -8.92
C GLY A 129 7.90 -4.71 -9.09
N TYR A 130 8.50 -5.38 -8.11
CA TYR A 130 8.85 -6.81 -8.18
C TYR A 130 8.17 -7.61 -7.07
N SER A 131 6.99 -8.18 -7.33
CA SER A 131 6.36 -9.19 -6.46
C SER A 131 6.38 -10.60 -7.08
N SER A 132 7.11 -10.80 -8.18
CA SER A 132 7.33 -12.15 -8.71
C SER A 132 8.76 -12.29 -9.25
N PRO A 133 9.45 -13.42 -9.00
CA PRO A 133 10.76 -13.76 -9.59
C PRO A 133 10.77 -13.68 -11.12
N THR A 134 9.60 -13.80 -11.75
CA THR A 134 9.42 -13.69 -13.20
C THR A 134 9.49 -12.27 -13.72
N ALA A 135 9.32 -11.23 -12.89
CA ALA A 135 9.41 -9.84 -13.35
C ALA A 135 10.87 -9.45 -13.67
N TRP A 136 11.85 -9.99 -12.94
CA TRP A 136 13.29 -9.72 -13.15
C TRP A 136 13.82 -10.33 -14.45
N GLN A 137 13.26 -11.46 -14.87
CA GLN A 137 13.50 -12.03 -16.20
C GLN A 137 12.78 -11.27 -17.33
N LYS A 138 11.85 -10.35 -17.02
CA LYS A 138 10.94 -9.69 -17.97
C LYS A 138 11.28 -8.21 -18.27
N SER A 139 12.30 -7.63 -17.63
CA SER A 139 12.81 -6.29 -17.99
C SER A 139 13.67 -6.36 -19.25
N SER A 140 13.44 -5.48 -20.22
CA SER A 140 14.24 -5.41 -21.47
C SER A 140 15.68 -4.95 -21.26
N GLU A 141 16.00 -4.48 -20.06
CA GLU A 141 17.31 -3.99 -19.66
C GLU A 141 18.14 -5.15 -19.10
N ARG A 142 19.34 -5.35 -19.67
CA ARG A 142 20.28 -6.44 -19.32
C ARG A 142 21.09 -6.17 -18.05
N TRP A 143 20.78 -5.08 -17.35
CA TRP A 143 21.41 -4.64 -16.12
C TRP A 143 20.32 -4.54 -15.05
N ALA A 144 20.71 -4.61 -13.79
CA ALA A 144 19.77 -4.81 -12.72
C ALA A 144 18.75 -3.65 -12.66
N PRO A 145 17.43 -3.91 -12.65
CA PRO A 145 16.37 -2.88 -12.75
C PRO A 145 16.43 -1.74 -11.73
N TRP A 146 17.19 -1.92 -10.64
CA TRP A 146 17.44 -0.85 -9.66
C TRP A 146 18.25 0.26 -10.30
N ALA A 147 19.16 -0.09 -11.18
CA ALA A 147 20.05 0.82 -11.84
C ALA A 147 19.26 1.67 -12.87
N THR A 148 18.26 1.13 -13.58
CA THR A 148 17.33 1.93 -14.41
C THR A 148 16.56 2.96 -13.61
N LYS A 149 16.11 2.56 -12.42
CA LYS A 149 15.42 3.48 -11.51
C LYS A 149 16.36 4.52 -10.91
N ILE A 150 17.62 4.18 -10.68
CA ILE A 150 18.65 5.13 -10.27
C ILE A 150 18.96 6.10 -11.42
N ASP A 151 19.14 5.62 -12.65
CA ASP A 151 19.37 6.45 -13.82
C ASP A 151 18.20 7.41 -14.05
N PHE A 152 16.95 6.92 -14.01
CA PHE A 152 15.77 7.80 -14.09
C PHE A 152 15.72 8.86 -12.98
N ARG A 153 16.19 8.54 -11.77
CA ARG A 153 16.30 9.52 -10.67
C ARG A 153 17.44 10.50 -10.88
N LEU A 154 18.58 10.04 -11.40
CA LEU A 154 19.71 10.88 -11.78
C LEU A 154 19.29 11.84 -12.89
N ASP A 155 18.59 11.36 -13.92
CA ASP A 155 18.06 12.17 -15.02
C ASP A 155 17.07 13.24 -14.54
N ILE A 156 16.17 12.90 -13.61
CA ILE A 156 15.27 13.88 -12.97
C ILE A 156 16.08 14.91 -12.17
N THR A 157 17.10 14.45 -11.45
CA THR A 157 17.94 15.30 -10.61
C THR A 157 18.75 16.28 -11.47
N ASP A 158 19.30 15.80 -12.59
CA ASP A 158 20.00 16.60 -13.59
C ASP A 158 19.06 17.60 -14.26
N ALA A 159 17.82 17.21 -14.58
CA ALA A 159 16.81 18.12 -15.11
C ALA A 159 16.41 19.21 -14.10
N ILE A 160 16.27 18.86 -12.82
CA ILE A 160 16.03 19.83 -11.74
C ILE A 160 17.23 20.77 -11.57
N HIS A 161 18.46 20.25 -11.62
CA HIS A 161 19.68 21.05 -11.53
C HIS A 161 19.82 22.02 -12.70
N ALA A 162 19.59 21.58 -13.94
CA ALA A 162 19.62 22.45 -15.11
C ALA A 162 18.62 23.61 -15.00
N ILE A 163 17.41 23.33 -14.50
CA ILE A 163 16.39 24.36 -14.24
C ILE A 163 16.83 25.29 -13.10
N ALA A 164 17.45 24.75 -12.05
CA ALA A 164 17.94 25.54 -10.92
C ALA A 164 19.08 26.49 -11.31
N GLU A 165 20.02 26.04 -12.16
CA GLU A 165 21.10 26.89 -12.69
C GLU A 165 20.57 28.03 -13.56
N GLU A 166 19.56 27.77 -14.40
CA GLU A 166 18.91 28.79 -15.22
C GLU A 166 18.21 29.86 -14.37
N TYR A 167 17.69 29.46 -13.21
CA TYR A 167 16.99 30.33 -12.26
C TYR A 167 17.90 30.86 -11.15
N ALA A 168 19.22 30.69 -11.24
CA ALA A 168 20.17 31.07 -10.19
C ALA A 168 20.01 32.53 -9.73
N ASP A 169 19.63 33.43 -10.65
CA ASP A 169 19.46 34.86 -10.38
C ASP A 169 18.02 35.25 -9.97
N ASP A 170 17.03 34.35 -10.06
CA ASP A 170 15.64 34.62 -9.65
C ASP A 170 15.23 33.77 -8.44
N ILE A 171 15.41 34.36 -7.25
CA ILE A 171 15.05 33.75 -5.96
C ILE A 171 13.61 33.25 -5.91
N LYS A 172 12.67 33.86 -6.64
CA LYS A 172 11.26 33.46 -6.60
C LYS A 172 11.05 32.18 -7.41
N GLU A 173 11.79 31.98 -8.51
CA GLU A 173 11.74 30.74 -9.30
C GLU A 173 12.45 29.60 -8.57
N LEU A 174 13.54 29.89 -7.86
CA LEU A 174 14.20 28.93 -6.98
C LEU A 174 13.32 28.48 -5.82
N VAL A 175 12.62 29.41 -5.15
CA VAL A 175 11.67 29.07 -4.07
C VAL A 175 10.48 28.27 -4.63
N ALA A 176 9.98 28.62 -5.82
CA ALA A 176 8.93 27.84 -6.49
C ALA A 176 9.39 26.42 -6.83
N LEU A 177 10.62 26.28 -7.35
CA LEU A 177 11.24 24.99 -7.65
C LEU A 177 11.43 24.16 -6.37
N TYR A 178 11.93 24.78 -5.30
CA TYR A 178 12.15 24.14 -4.01
C TYR A 178 10.83 23.62 -3.39
N ILE A 179 9.75 24.41 -3.41
CA ILE A 179 8.44 23.99 -2.91
C ILE A 179 7.87 22.84 -3.76
N LEU A 180 8.16 22.79 -5.06
CA LEU A 180 7.68 21.72 -5.96
C LEU A 180 8.46 20.41 -5.81
N THR A 181 9.77 20.48 -5.63
CA THR A 181 10.67 19.32 -5.63
C THR A 181 10.86 18.74 -4.22
N THR A 182 10.48 19.47 -3.18
CA THR A 182 10.56 19.04 -1.78
C THR A 182 9.18 18.94 -1.12
N SER A 183 9.10 18.26 0.01
CA SER A 183 7.87 18.14 0.81
C SER A 183 7.67 19.28 1.82
N VAL A 184 8.25 20.45 1.56
CA VAL A 184 8.24 21.59 2.49
C VAL A 184 6.87 22.27 2.51
N ASP A 185 6.48 22.80 3.67
CA ASP A 185 5.27 23.60 3.77
C ASP A 185 5.42 24.89 2.97
N SER A 186 4.64 25.00 1.89
CA SER A 186 4.61 26.16 1.00
C SER A 186 4.45 27.49 1.74
N LYS A 187 3.69 27.55 2.83
CA LYS A 187 3.49 28.80 3.59
C LYS A 187 4.75 29.21 4.34
N ALA A 188 5.38 28.27 5.03
CA ALA A 188 6.61 28.50 5.77
C ALA A 188 7.76 28.93 4.85
N ALA A 189 7.86 28.32 3.66
CA ALA A 189 8.86 28.69 2.66
C ALA A 189 8.64 30.11 2.11
N LEU A 190 7.39 30.51 1.89
CA LEU A 190 7.05 31.85 1.39
C LEU A 190 7.30 32.94 2.44
N GLU A 191 6.94 32.68 3.70
CA GLU A 191 7.16 33.58 4.83
C GLU A 191 8.66 33.80 5.07
N ALA A 192 9.47 32.74 4.98
CA ALA A 192 10.93 32.84 5.14
C ALA A 192 11.60 33.76 4.11
N HIS A 193 11.00 33.92 2.93
CA HIS A 193 11.56 34.71 1.83
C HIS A 193 10.76 36.00 1.52
N ASN A 194 9.78 36.37 2.35
CA ASN A 194 8.90 37.54 2.15
C ASN A 194 8.25 37.59 0.75
N LEU A 195 7.79 36.45 0.23
CA LEU A 195 7.21 36.34 -1.11
C LEU A 195 5.68 36.29 -1.08
N ALA A 196 5.05 36.93 -2.07
CA ALA A 196 3.60 36.91 -2.23
C ALA A 196 3.12 35.56 -2.78
N HIS A 197 2.08 34.99 -2.16
CA HIS A 197 1.49 33.71 -2.53
C HIS A 197 1.08 33.60 -4.01
N SER A 198 0.45 34.64 -4.57
CA SER A 198 -0.06 34.62 -5.95
C SER A 198 1.05 34.48 -6.99
N MET A 199 2.21 35.12 -6.76
CA MET A 199 3.32 35.14 -7.71
C MET A 199 4.07 33.81 -7.78
N VAL A 200 4.12 33.06 -6.67
CA VAL A 200 4.86 31.79 -6.61
C VAL A 200 4.04 30.63 -7.18
N TYR A 201 2.72 30.62 -7.01
CA TYR A 201 1.85 29.57 -7.57
C TYR A 201 1.80 29.57 -9.11
N GLU A 202 1.80 30.74 -9.75
CA GLU A 202 1.91 30.83 -11.22
C GLU A 202 3.23 30.25 -11.73
N ARG A 203 4.33 30.59 -11.05
CA ARG A 203 5.68 30.08 -11.36
C ARG A 203 5.80 28.58 -11.09
N MET A 204 5.21 28.07 -10.02
CA MET A 204 5.12 26.64 -9.76
C MET A 204 4.39 25.90 -10.90
N THR A 205 3.30 26.48 -11.40
CA THR A 205 2.54 25.87 -12.51
C THR A 205 3.38 25.83 -13.79
N ALA A 206 4.10 26.92 -14.10
CA ALA A 206 5.01 26.97 -15.25
C ALA A 206 6.16 25.97 -15.14
N ILE A 207 6.82 25.88 -13.97
CA ILE A 207 7.91 24.94 -13.69
C ILE A 207 7.41 23.49 -13.80
N LYS A 208 6.22 23.19 -13.27
CA LYS A 208 5.60 21.86 -13.37
C LYS A 208 5.34 21.47 -14.82
N HIS A 209 4.79 22.37 -15.64
CA HIS A 209 4.59 22.08 -17.07
C HIS A 209 5.91 21.88 -17.82
N ARG A 210 6.95 22.63 -17.45
CA ARG A 210 8.28 22.48 -18.02
C ARG A 210 8.91 21.13 -17.68
N LEU A 211 8.86 20.72 -16.40
CA LEU A 211 9.30 19.38 -15.97
C LEU A 211 8.51 18.27 -16.65
N GLN A 212 7.19 18.41 -16.78
CA GLN A 212 6.35 17.44 -17.50
C GLN A 212 6.73 17.30 -18.97
N ARG A 213 7.11 18.39 -19.64
CA ARG A 213 7.58 18.35 -21.02
C ARG A 213 8.93 17.63 -21.14
N ILE A 214 9.89 17.96 -20.28
CA ILE A 214 11.20 17.29 -20.24
C ILE A 214 11.03 15.80 -19.98
N LEU A 215 10.19 15.42 -19.01
CA LEU A 215 9.89 14.02 -18.69
C LEU A 215 9.18 13.27 -19.82
N LYS A 216 8.29 13.96 -20.57
CA LYS A 216 7.59 13.37 -21.71
C LYS A 216 8.51 13.16 -22.91
N GLU A 217 9.52 14.01 -23.07
CA GLU A 217 10.60 13.83 -24.04
C GLU A 217 11.57 12.72 -23.60
N TYR A 218 11.68 12.49 -22.28
CA TYR A 218 12.48 11.42 -21.68
C TYR A 218 11.80 10.04 -21.64
N GLU A 219 10.46 9.95 -21.72
CA GLU A 219 9.75 8.68 -21.91
C GLU A 219 10.32 8.03 -23.19
N PRO A 220 11.17 7.00 -23.07
CA PRO A 220 11.95 6.55 -24.20
C PRO A 220 11.00 6.05 -25.28
N MET A 221 11.42 6.22 -26.53
CA MET A 221 10.79 5.80 -27.79
C MET A 221 10.55 4.28 -27.90
N ILE A 222 10.06 3.64 -26.84
CA ILE A 222 9.57 2.27 -26.83
C ILE A 222 8.09 2.38 -27.22
N GLN A 223 7.83 2.44 -28.53
CA GLN A 223 6.48 2.09 -28.97
C GLN A 223 6.18 0.70 -28.39
N PRO A 224 5.09 0.54 -27.62
CA PRO A 224 4.80 -0.72 -26.96
C PRO A 224 4.62 -1.79 -28.05
N ARG A 225 5.62 -2.67 -28.18
CA ARG A 225 5.57 -3.79 -29.13
C ARG A 225 4.30 -4.58 -28.86
N THR A 226 3.60 -4.97 -29.92
CA THR A 226 2.42 -5.81 -29.77
C THR A 226 2.82 -7.19 -29.26
N TRP A 227 1.93 -7.90 -28.56
CA TRP A 227 2.23 -9.25 -28.07
C TRP A 227 2.62 -10.23 -29.20
N GLN A 228 2.20 -9.96 -30.44
CA GLN A 228 2.56 -10.73 -31.63
C GLN A 228 4.04 -10.53 -31.99
N GLU A 229 4.50 -9.28 -32.01
CA GLU A 229 5.92 -8.96 -32.26
C GLU A 229 6.85 -9.53 -31.20
N ARG A 230 6.41 -9.56 -29.93
CA ARG A 230 7.16 -10.16 -28.82
C ARG A 230 7.23 -11.68 -28.94
N LEU A 231 6.13 -12.32 -29.33
CA LEU A 231 6.10 -13.76 -29.60
C LEU A 231 7.01 -14.13 -30.78
N ASP A 232 6.97 -13.36 -31.87
CA ASP A 232 7.81 -13.57 -33.05
C ASP A 232 9.31 -13.31 -32.74
N ALA A 233 9.61 -12.45 -31.78
CA ALA A 233 10.96 -12.22 -31.26
C ALA A 233 11.50 -13.35 -30.36
N GLY A 234 10.69 -14.38 -30.07
CA GLY A 234 11.09 -15.55 -29.29
C GLY A 234 10.76 -15.49 -27.80
N GLU A 235 9.95 -14.53 -27.34
CA GLU A 235 9.49 -14.48 -25.94
C GLU A 235 8.32 -15.46 -25.72
N ILE A 236 8.64 -16.74 -25.54
CA ILE A 236 7.66 -17.84 -25.52
C ILE A 236 6.98 -18.03 -24.15
N GLU A 237 7.62 -17.64 -23.06
CA GLU A 237 7.16 -17.91 -21.69
C GLU A 237 5.75 -17.36 -21.38
N PRO A 238 5.40 -16.10 -21.72
CA PRO A 238 4.06 -15.58 -21.43
C PRO A 238 2.97 -16.27 -22.25
N TYR A 239 3.32 -16.78 -23.44
CA TYR A 239 2.42 -17.60 -24.26
C TYR A 239 2.15 -18.96 -23.60
N LEU A 240 3.18 -19.63 -23.05
CA LEU A 240 3.03 -20.91 -22.36
C LEU A 240 2.13 -20.78 -21.12
N GLN A 241 2.26 -19.71 -20.34
CA GLN A 241 1.39 -19.45 -19.18
C GLN A 241 -0.09 -19.32 -19.57
N VAL A 242 -0.38 -18.70 -20.72
CA VAL A 242 -1.75 -18.62 -21.25
C VAL A 242 -2.24 -19.97 -21.76
N VAL A 243 -1.37 -20.78 -22.37
CA VAL A 243 -1.69 -22.16 -22.80
C VAL A 243 -2.00 -23.05 -21.61
N GLU A 244 -1.16 -23.02 -20.58
CA GLU A 244 -1.33 -23.81 -19.35
C GLU A 244 -2.65 -23.46 -18.65
N HIS A 245 -3.00 -22.18 -18.56
CA HIS A 245 -4.29 -21.76 -18.00
C HIS A 245 -5.52 -22.34 -18.73
N TYR A 246 -5.38 -22.70 -20.01
CA TYR A 246 -6.46 -23.24 -20.84
C TYR A 246 -6.26 -24.72 -21.20
N SER A 247 -5.35 -25.43 -20.52
CA SER A 247 -5.02 -26.84 -20.78
C SER A 247 -6.25 -27.75 -20.81
N ASP A 248 -7.18 -27.56 -19.87
CA ASP A 248 -8.40 -28.37 -19.73
C ASP A 248 -9.48 -28.06 -20.78
N ARG A 249 -9.25 -27.08 -21.67
CA ARG A 249 -10.27 -26.56 -22.60
C ARG A 249 -9.80 -26.67 -24.05
N PRO A 250 -10.14 -27.75 -24.77
CA PRO A 250 -9.64 -28.00 -26.13
C PRO A 250 -10.03 -26.90 -27.13
N LEU A 251 -11.25 -26.36 -27.04
CA LEU A 251 -11.68 -25.25 -27.91
C LEU A 251 -10.92 -23.95 -27.64
N ALA A 252 -10.46 -23.72 -26.41
CA ALA A 252 -9.62 -22.57 -26.08
C ALA A 252 -8.20 -22.77 -26.61
N LEU A 253 -7.64 -23.98 -26.55
CA LEU A 253 -6.36 -24.31 -27.18
C LEU A 253 -6.38 -24.10 -28.71
N PHE A 254 -7.46 -24.50 -29.39
CA PHE A 254 -7.64 -24.19 -30.82
C PHE A 254 -7.75 -22.68 -31.08
N ALA A 255 -8.37 -21.93 -30.17
CA ALA A 255 -8.42 -20.47 -30.25
C ALA A 255 -7.03 -19.84 -30.10
N ILE A 256 -6.17 -20.36 -29.19
CA ILE A 256 -4.78 -19.94 -29.06
C ILE A 256 -4.01 -20.24 -30.36
N TYR A 257 -4.09 -21.48 -30.84
CA TYR A 257 -3.40 -21.91 -32.07
C TYR A 257 -3.81 -21.07 -33.29
N THR A 258 -5.10 -20.77 -33.45
CA THR A 258 -5.59 -19.95 -34.57
C THR A 258 -5.29 -18.44 -34.42
N LEU A 259 -4.87 -17.98 -33.23
CA LEU A 259 -4.41 -16.61 -33.00
C LEU A 259 -2.92 -16.44 -33.30
N THR A 260 -2.11 -17.45 -32.98
CA THR A 260 -0.65 -17.42 -33.18
C THR A 260 -0.22 -17.94 -34.55
N THR A 261 -1.09 -18.69 -35.24
CA THR A 261 -0.84 -19.16 -36.60
C THR A 261 -1.82 -18.55 -37.61
N LYS A 262 -1.50 -18.67 -38.91
CA LYS A 262 -2.39 -18.28 -40.01
C LYS A 262 -3.56 -19.27 -40.24
N ALA A 263 -3.82 -20.18 -39.30
CA ALA A 263 -4.82 -21.23 -39.48
C ALA A 263 -6.26 -20.68 -39.38
N LYS A 264 -7.14 -21.14 -40.27
CA LYS A 264 -8.55 -20.72 -40.30
C LYS A 264 -9.37 -21.45 -39.24
N VAL A 265 -10.19 -20.72 -38.48
CA VAL A 265 -11.09 -21.27 -37.43
C VAL A 265 -12.00 -22.38 -37.96
N LYS A 266 -12.51 -22.22 -39.20
CA LYS A 266 -13.39 -23.21 -39.87
C LYS A 266 -12.77 -24.61 -40.00
N LYS A 267 -11.44 -24.75 -39.95
CA LYS A 267 -10.78 -26.06 -40.01
C LYS A 267 -10.87 -26.85 -38.71
N PHE A 268 -11.12 -26.18 -37.58
CA PHE A 268 -11.09 -26.78 -36.24
C PHE A 268 -12.47 -26.87 -35.57
N ALA A 269 -13.47 -26.17 -36.13
CA ALA A 269 -14.85 -26.27 -35.67
C ALA A 269 -15.55 -27.44 -36.37
N ARG A 270 -16.17 -28.35 -35.60
CA ARG A 270 -16.99 -29.45 -36.15
C ARG A 270 -18.39 -28.98 -36.52
N ASP A 271 -18.91 -28.01 -35.77
CA ASP A 271 -20.23 -27.41 -35.98
C ASP A 271 -20.20 -25.89 -35.80
N GLU A 272 -21.34 -25.24 -36.07
CA GLU A 272 -21.45 -23.78 -35.99
C GLU A 272 -21.40 -23.26 -34.53
N LYS A 273 -21.73 -24.11 -33.56
CA LYS A 273 -21.67 -23.78 -32.12
C LYS A 273 -20.21 -23.71 -31.65
N GLU A 274 -19.40 -24.70 -31.99
CA GLU A 274 -17.95 -24.70 -31.74
C GLU A 274 -17.26 -23.55 -32.45
N HIS A 275 -17.67 -23.24 -33.69
CA HIS A 275 -17.15 -22.09 -34.41
C HIS A 275 -17.36 -20.78 -33.63
N LYS A 276 -18.57 -20.54 -33.11
CA LYS A 276 -18.88 -19.37 -32.27
C LYS A 276 -18.09 -19.38 -30.96
N MET A 277 -17.94 -20.55 -30.34
CA MET A 277 -17.17 -20.68 -29.08
C MET A 277 -15.68 -20.42 -29.26
N ILE A 278 -15.07 -20.85 -30.37
CA ILE A 278 -13.67 -20.54 -30.68
C ILE A 278 -13.49 -19.02 -30.84
N PHE A 279 -14.39 -18.33 -31.54
CA PHE A 279 -14.35 -16.86 -31.63
C PHE A 279 -14.50 -16.16 -30.28
N TYR A 280 -15.38 -16.66 -29.41
CA TYR A 280 -15.52 -16.16 -28.04
C TYR A 280 -14.19 -16.29 -27.26
N TYR A 281 -13.57 -17.47 -27.31
CA TYR A 281 -12.28 -17.69 -26.66
C TYR A 281 -11.17 -16.84 -27.26
N ARG A 282 -11.12 -16.65 -28.58
CA ARG A 282 -10.12 -15.77 -29.23
C ARG A 282 -10.15 -14.36 -28.65
N LYS A 283 -11.34 -13.77 -28.43
CA LYS A 283 -11.46 -12.43 -27.83
C LYS A 283 -10.92 -12.39 -26.40
N LYS A 284 -11.20 -13.42 -25.60
CA LYS A 284 -10.75 -13.52 -24.21
C LYS A 284 -9.25 -13.78 -24.08
N ILE A 285 -8.73 -14.67 -24.93
CA ILE A 285 -7.31 -15.01 -25.02
C ILE A 285 -6.51 -13.82 -25.51
N LYS A 286 -6.98 -13.06 -26.51
CA LYS A 286 -6.28 -11.84 -26.97
C LYS A 286 -6.06 -10.85 -25.84
N LYS A 287 -7.09 -10.62 -25.00
CA LYS A 287 -6.96 -9.78 -23.79
C LYS A 287 -5.97 -10.39 -22.78
N LYS A 288 -6.02 -11.70 -22.55
CA LYS A 288 -5.09 -12.38 -21.64
C LYS A 288 -3.65 -12.35 -22.14
N LEU A 289 -3.42 -12.50 -23.44
CA LEU A 289 -2.10 -12.37 -24.06
C LEU A 289 -1.60 -10.93 -23.94
N ALA A 290 -2.45 -9.93 -24.22
CA ALA A 290 -2.07 -8.53 -23.99
C ALA A 290 -1.66 -8.29 -22.52
N ILE A 291 -2.42 -8.81 -21.55
CA ILE A 291 -2.07 -8.72 -20.13
C ILE A 291 -0.78 -9.48 -19.80
N ALA A 292 -0.62 -10.71 -20.30
CA ALA A 292 0.56 -11.54 -20.04
C ALA A 292 1.85 -10.96 -20.63
N TYR A 293 1.75 -10.29 -21.78
CA TYR A 293 2.84 -9.57 -22.44
C TYR A 293 2.92 -8.09 -22.03
N CYS A 294 2.13 -7.63 -21.05
CA CYS A 294 2.06 -6.24 -20.60
C CYS A 294 1.84 -5.21 -21.74
N CYS A 295 1.15 -5.61 -22.80
CA CYS A 295 0.76 -4.75 -23.91
C CYS A 295 -0.62 -4.11 -23.63
N VAL A 296 -0.84 -2.91 -24.15
CA VAL A 296 -2.17 -2.27 -24.11
C VAL A 296 -3.20 -3.14 -24.85
N ALA A 297 -4.30 -3.48 -24.19
CA ALA A 297 -5.28 -4.49 -24.62
C ALA A 297 -6.32 -4.01 -25.65
#